data_AF-A0A973JTQ9-F1
#
_entry.id   AF-A0A973JTQ9-F1
#
_cell.length_a   1.000
_cell.length_b   1.000
_cell.length_c   1.000
_cell.angle_alpha   90.00
_cell.angle_beta   90.00
_cell.angle_gamma   90.00
#
_symmetry.space_group_name_H-M   'P 1'
#
loop_
_entity.id
_entity.type
_entity.pdbx_description
1 polymer ?
#
loop_
_entity_poly.entity_id
_entity_poly.type
_entity_poly.pdbx_seq_one_letter_code
_entity_poly.pdbx_strand_id
1 'polypeptide(L)'
;MVHEITHGLVMWLAGATPRYGIVWKGLMLYATSPGYAYQRNTYVGILLAPFVLISALAVLGIWLVPESPWTALFIMCGALNASGASGDLWMTQIVLRYPSTARMMDERDGLRVFVPNGPPSEGLGGTDPMDQKSKRQPAKESQMSVGIAIGVGIGLALGVALNNLAIGLALGVAIGAAIGTSLDQKRKHSDTANRE
;
A
#
# COMPACT_ATOMS: atom_id res chain seq x y z
N MET A 1 0.79 11.10 8.68
CA MET A 1 0.60 12.49 8.21
C MET A 1 1.50 12.79 7.02
N VAL A 2 2.82 12.58 7.11
CA VAL A 2 3.76 12.80 5.99
C VAL A 2 3.36 12.03 4.72
N HIS A 3 2.92 10.78 4.89
CA HIS A 3 2.41 9.94 3.80
C HIS A 3 1.27 10.65 3.02
N GLU A 4 0.19 11.03 3.70
CA GLU A 4 -0.91 11.79 3.09
C GLU A 4 -0.47 13.11 2.44
N ILE A 5 0.45 13.84 3.07
CA ILE A 5 0.97 15.11 2.53
C ILE A 5 1.61 14.89 1.16
N THR A 6 2.31 13.76 0.94
CA THR A 6 2.90 13.48 -0.37
C THR A 6 1.86 13.20 -1.45
N HIS A 7 0.77 12.49 -1.13
CA HIS A 7 -0.36 12.37 -2.05
C HIS A 7 -0.93 13.75 -2.39
N GLY A 8 -1.23 14.55 -1.37
CA GLY A 8 -1.81 15.88 -1.54
C GLY A 8 -0.90 16.85 -2.29
N LEU A 9 0.43 16.74 -2.14
CA LEU A 9 1.40 17.49 -2.93
C LEU A 9 1.25 17.19 -4.42
N VAL A 10 1.18 15.90 -4.80
CA VAL A 10 1.03 15.52 -6.21
C VAL A 10 -0.36 15.87 -6.74
N MET A 11 -1.41 15.75 -5.93
CA MET A 11 -2.75 16.23 -6.26
C MET A 11 -2.76 17.74 -6.55
N TRP A 12 -2.09 18.52 -5.70
CA TRP A 12 -1.96 19.96 -5.86
C TRP A 12 -1.17 20.34 -7.12
N LEU A 13 -0.04 19.66 -7.38
CA LEU A 13 0.73 19.82 -8.62
C LEU A 13 -0.07 19.43 -9.87
N ALA A 14 -1.02 18.50 -9.74
CA ALA A 14 -1.96 18.13 -10.78
C ALA A 14 -3.13 19.13 -10.93
N GLY A 15 -3.16 20.22 -10.15
CA GLY A 15 -4.17 21.27 -10.24
C GLY A 15 -5.43 21.02 -9.40
N ALA A 16 -5.41 20.05 -8.49
CA ALA A 16 -6.52 19.79 -7.58
C ALA A 16 -6.34 20.49 -6.21
N THR A 17 -7.41 20.55 -5.44
CA THR A 17 -7.38 21.06 -4.05
C THR A 17 -7.45 19.89 -3.06
N PRO A 18 -6.31 19.42 -2.51
CA PRO A 18 -6.30 18.29 -1.59
C PRO A 18 -6.99 18.63 -0.28
N ARG A 19 -7.71 17.65 0.27
CA ARG A 19 -8.35 17.68 1.59
C ARG A 19 -7.86 16.50 2.39
N TYR A 20 -7.56 16.76 3.66
CA TYR A 20 -7.04 15.77 4.58
C TYR A 20 -8.04 15.44 5.66
N GLY A 21 -8.01 14.21 6.18
CA GLY A 21 -8.82 13.84 7.31
C GLY A 21 -8.37 12.56 8.00
N ILE A 22 -9.14 12.15 8.99
CA ILE A 22 -8.92 10.95 9.80
C ILE A 22 -10.17 10.08 9.72
N VAL A 23 -10.01 8.81 9.35
CA VAL A 23 -11.02 7.78 9.50
C VAL A 23 -10.70 7.01 10.79
N TRP A 24 -11.47 7.28 11.84
CA TRP A 24 -11.30 6.66 13.16
C TRP A 24 -11.47 5.14 13.12
N LYS A 25 -12.30 4.64 12.20
CA LYS A 25 -12.44 3.21 11.94
C LYS A 25 -11.20 2.72 11.17
N GLY A 26 -10.24 2.16 11.89
CA GLY A 26 -8.95 1.71 11.34
C GLY A 26 -7.79 2.70 11.52
N LEU A 27 -8.01 3.82 12.25
CA LEU A 27 -7.00 4.84 12.57
C LEU A 27 -6.21 5.31 11.34
N MET A 28 -6.91 5.50 10.22
CA MET A 28 -6.30 5.79 8.92
C MET A 28 -6.37 7.29 8.62
N LEU A 29 -5.26 7.88 8.20
CA LEU A 29 -5.26 9.23 7.63
C LEU A 29 -5.58 9.11 6.13
N TYR A 30 -6.17 10.14 5.54
CA TYR A 30 -6.42 10.16 4.09
C TYR A 30 -6.18 11.54 3.51
N ALA A 31 -5.74 11.58 2.25
CA ALA A 31 -5.76 12.73 1.36
C ALA A 31 -6.67 12.43 0.17
N THR A 32 -7.59 13.35 -0.14
CA THR A 32 -8.52 13.21 -1.26
C THR A 32 -8.80 14.55 -1.93
N SER A 33 -9.33 14.54 -3.14
CA SER A 33 -9.71 15.75 -3.91
C SER A 33 -11.13 15.59 -4.48
N PRO A 34 -12.17 15.89 -3.69
CA PRO A 34 -13.55 15.59 -4.07
C PRO A 34 -13.94 16.29 -5.37
N GLY A 35 -14.53 15.55 -6.31
CA GLY A 35 -15.00 16.09 -7.59
C GLY A 35 -13.92 16.23 -8.66
N TYR A 36 -12.66 15.88 -8.38
CA TYR A 36 -11.56 16.00 -9.34
C TYR A 36 -11.29 14.67 -10.04
N ALA A 37 -11.34 14.65 -11.37
CA ALA A 37 -11.06 13.47 -12.18
C ALA A 37 -9.68 13.56 -12.84
N TYR A 38 -8.74 12.75 -12.37
CA TYR A 38 -7.37 12.70 -12.86
C TYR A 38 -7.25 11.83 -14.11
N GLN A 39 -6.29 12.11 -14.98
CA GLN A 39 -5.86 11.14 -15.98
C GLN A 39 -5.23 9.92 -15.29
N ARG A 40 -5.35 8.74 -15.89
CA ARG A 40 -4.81 7.48 -15.35
C ARG A 40 -3.35 7.59 -14.90
N ASN A 41 -2.49 8.22 -15.70
CA ASN A 41 -1.06 8.35 -15.37
C ASN A 41 -0.81 9.32 -14.21
N THR A 42 -1.57 10.42 -14.13
CA THR A 42 -1.51 11.35 -13.00
C THR A 42 -1.96 10.66 -11.71
N TYR A 43 -3.02 9.85 -11.79
CA TYR A 43 -3.50 9.08 -10.64
C TYR A 43 -2.47 8.05 -10.16
N VAL A 44 -1.78 7.36 -11.06
CA VAL A 44 -0.63 6.50 -10.72
C VAL A 44 0.46 7.30 -10.02
N GLY A 45 0.77 8.51 -10.50
CA GLY A 45 1.72 9.41 -9.85
C GLY A 45 1.32 9.77 -8.42
N ILE A 46 0.03 10.04 -8.20
CA ILE A 46 -0.52 10.31 -6.85
C ILE A 46 -0.34 9.08 -5.95
N LEU A 47 -0.72 7.89 -6.41
CA LEU A 47 -0.58 6.65 -5.62
C LEU A 47 0.88 6.34 -5.26
N LEU A 48 1.81 6.53 -6.20
CA LEU A 48 3.23 6.24 -5.97
C LEU A 48 3.96 7.33 -5.16
N ALA A 49 3.35 8.49 -4.94
CA ALA A 49 4.00 9.65 -4.34
C ALA A 49 4.64 9.36 -2.96
N PRO A 50 3.97 8.71 -1.99
CA PRO A 50 4.57 8.47 -0.68
C PRO A 50 5.69 7.47 -0.76
N PHE A 51 5.51 6.40 -1.54
CA PHE A 51 6.54 5.39 -1.72
C PHE A 51 7.81 6.02 -2.31
N VAL A 52 7.69 6.83 -3.35
CA VAL A 52 8.85 7.43 -4.03
C VAL A 52 9.47 8.56 -3.21
N LEU A 53 8.69 9.57 -2.80
CA LEU A 53 9.22 10.79 -2.20
C LEU A 53 9.82 10.52 -0.81
N ILE A 54 9.13 9.75 0.04
CA ILE A 54 9.61 9.49 1.40
C ILE A 54 10.77 8.49 1.37
N SER A 55 10.75 7.48 0.50
CA SER A 55 11.88 6.55 0.39
C SER A 55 13.12 7.26 -0.16
N ALA A 56 12.98 8.15 -1.14
CA ALA A 56 14.09 8.95 -1.64
C ALA A 56 14.68 9.85 -0.54
N LEU A 57 13.83 10.50 0.26
CA LEU A 57 14.28 11.31 1.39
C LEU A 57 14.96 10.48 2.48
N ALA A 58 14.44 9.29 2.79
CA ALA A 58 15.04 8.38 3.75
C ALA A 58 16.43 7.91 3.29
N VAL A 59 16.57 7.51 2.02
CA VAL A 59 17.87 7.13 1.42
C VAL A 59 18.84 8.30 1.43
N LEU A 60 18.38 9.50 1.05
CA LEU A 60 19.20 10.71 1.11
C LEU A 60 19.65 11.01 2.55
N GLY A 61 18.76 10.87 3.53
CA GLY A 61 19.09 11.04 4.95
C GLY A 61 20.16 10.06 5.43
N ILE A 62 20.02 8.77 5.09
CA ILE A 62 21.03 7.74 5.38
C ILE A 62 22.38 8.12 4.76
N TRP A 63 22.38 8.63 3.53
CA TRP A 63 23.60 9.02 2.83
C TRP A 63 24.26 10.28 3.43
N LEU A 64 23.47 11.24 3.93
CA LEU A 64 23.98 12.51 4.45
C LEU A 64 24.53 12.43 5.88
N VAL A 65 24.03 11.51 6.71
CA VAL A 65 24.46 11.38 8.12
C VAL A 65 24.89 9.96 8.48
N PRO A 66 25.83 9.36 7.72
CA PRO A 66 26.29 8.00 7.99
C PRO A 66 26.86 7.91 9.41
N GLU A 67 26.67 6.74 10.04
CA GLU A 67 27.14 6.43 11.41
C GLU A 67 26.53 7.29 12.53
N SER A 68 25.58 8.16 12.21
CA SER A 68 24.82 8.92 13.21
C SER A 68 23.62 8.13 13.75
N PRO A 69 23.20 8.31 15.01
CA PRO A 69 21.93 7.76 15.52
C PRO A 69 20.70 8.12 14.67
N TRP A 70 20.75 9.25 13.95
CA TRP A 70 19.70 9.66 13.01
C TRP A 70 19.55 8.71 11.80
N THR A 71 20.59 7.96 11.43
CA THR A 71 20.50 6.94 10.36
C THR A 71 19.46 5.87 10.70
N ALA A 72 19.42 5.40 11.95
CA ALA A 72 18.43 4.43 12.40
C ALA A 72 17.00 4.95 12.24
N LEU A 73 16.78 6.24 12.52
CA LEU A 73 15.49 6.90 12.34
C LEU A 73 15.09 6.93 10.87
N PHE A 74 15.99 7.30 9.95
CA PHE A 74 15.69 7.29 8.51
C PHE A 74 15.38 5.89 7.98
N ILE A 75 16.11 4.86 8.42
CA ILE A 75 15.81 3.46 8.08
C ILE A 75 14.42 3.07 8.56
N MET A 76 14.09 3.36 9.83
CA MET A 76 12.79 3.06 10.41
C MET A 76 11.67 3.80 9.67
N CYS A 77 11.83 5.09 9.39
CA CYS A 77 10.86 5.89 8.64
C CYS A 77 10.65 5.34 7.22
N GLY A 78 11.73 4.96 6.51
CA GLY A 78 11.65 4.37 5.19
C GLY A 78 10.90 3.03 5.19
N ALA A 79 11.22 2.15 6.16
CA ALA A 79 10.55 0.86 6.30
C ALA A 79 9.06 0.99 6.64
N LEU A 80 8.72 1.85 7.61
CA LEU A 80 7.32 2.13 7.98
C LEU A 80 6.55 2.73 6.79
N ASN A 81 7.15 3.66 6.04
CA ASN A 81 6.53 4.20 4.84
C ASN A 81 6.28 3.14 3.75
N ALA A 82 7.28 2.30 3.47
CA ALA A 82 7.14 1.22 2.50
C ALA A 82 6.01 0.27 2.87
N SER A 83 5.87 -0.05 4.16
CA SER A 83 4.76 -0.86 4.65
C SER A 83 3.40 -0.17 4.47
N GLY A 84 3.32 1.13 4.82
CA GLY A 84 2.10 1.94 4.67
C GLY A 84 1.65 2.11 3.22
N ALA A 85 2.60 2.18 2.28
CA ALA A 85 2.32 2.34 0.85
C ALA A 85 1.85 1.04 0.15
N SER A 86 1.74 -0.09 0.85
CA SER A 86 1.36 -1.37 0.25
C SER A 86 -0.01 -1.31 -0.45
N GLY A 87 -0.96 -0.58 0.14
CA GLY A 87 -2.29 -0.35 -0.44
C GLY A 87 -2.21 0.44 -1.75
N ASP A 88 -1.34 1.45 -1.81
CA ASP A 88 -1.15 2.28 -3.00
C ASP A 88 -0.48 1.52 -4.13
N LEU A 89 0.50 0.67 -3.81
CA LEU A 89 1.14 -0.20 -4.78
C LEU A 89 0.13 -1.19 -5.37
N TRP A 90 -0.73 -1.78 -4.54
CA TRP A 90 -1.81 -2.65 -5.00
C TRP A 90 -2.84 -1.90 -5.87
N MET A 91 -3.27 -0.70 -5.45
CA MET A 91 -4.15 0.15 -6.23
C MET A 91 -3.53 0.58 -7.55
N THR A 92 -2.22 0.86 -7.57
CA THR A 92 -1.47 1.17 -8.79
C THR A 92 -1.54 0.00 -9.77
N GLN A 93 -1.34 -1.23 -9.30
CA GLN A 93 -1.49 -2.44 -10.13
C GLN A 93 -2.91 -2.59 -10.71
N ILE A 94 -3.95 -2.18 -9.97
CA ILE A 94 -5.34 -2.18 -10.47
C ILE A 94 -5.52 -1.09 -11.54
N VAL A 95 -5.09 0.13 -11.25
CA VAL A 95 -5.25 1.31 -12.13
C VAL A 95 -4.52 1.12 -13.46
N LEU A 96 -3.37 0.44 -13.46
CA LEU A 96 -2.59 0.15 -14.66
C LEU A 96 -3.32 -0.77 -15.67
N ARG A 97 -4.37 -1.48 -15.25
CA ARG A 97 -5.19 -2.33 -16.14
C ARG A 97 -6.15 -1.54 -17.03
N TYR A 98 -6.39 -0.26 -16.73
CA TYR A 98 -7.25 0.62 -17.54
C TYR A 98 -6.43 1.33 -18.62
N PRO A 99 -7.05 1.81 -19.72
CA PRO A 99 -6.36 2.57 -20.76
C PRO A 99 -5.85 3.94 -20.26
N SER A 100 -4.89 4.56 -20.97
CA SER A 100 -4.22 5.82 -20.55
C SER A 100 -5.15 7.01 -20.67
N THR A 101 -6.18 6.86 -21.50
CA THR A 101 -7.26 7.79 -21.71
C THR A 101 -8.34 7.71 -20.62
N ALA A 102 -8.30 6.71 -19.73
CA ALA A 102 -9.24 6.61 -18.62
C ALA A 102 -9.01 7.74 -17.61
N ARG A 103 -10.10 8.20 -16.98
CA ARG A 103 -10.05 9.13 -15.85
C ARG A 103 -10.42 8.45 -14.55
N MET A 104 -9.71 8.80 -13.50
CA MET A 104 -9.80 8.23 -12.16
C MET A 104 -10.30 9.31 -11.21
N MET A 105 -11.37 9.02 -10.48
CA MET A 105 -11.92 9.90 -9.47
C MET A 105 -12.03 9.14 -8.15
N ASP A 106 -11.33 9.66 -7.15
CA ASP A 106 -11.32 9.10 -5.80
C ASP A 106 -12.61 9.52 -5.07
N GLU A 107 -13.34 8.54 -4.56
CA GLU A 107 -14.54 8.73 -3.74
C GLU A 107 -14.34 8.11 -2.36
N ARG A 108 -15.12 8.60 -1.39
CA ARG A 108 -15.02 8.19 0.02
C ARG A 108 -15.03 6.67 0.22
N ASP A 109 -15.80 5.96 -0.61
CA ASP A 109 -16.04 4.53 -0.49
C ASP A 109 -15.43 3.72 -1.65
N GLY A 110 -14.64 4.35 -2.54
CA GLY A 110 -13.99 3.64 -3.65
C GLY A 110 -13.47 4.51 -4.79
N LEU A 111 -13.04 3.86 -5.88
CA LEU A 111 -12.51 4.50 -7.08
C LEU A 111 -13.54 4.48 -8.21
N ARG A 112 -13.94 5.65 -8.73
CA ARG A 112 -14.74 5.76 -9.95
C ARG A 112 -13.83 5.88 -11.17
N VAL A 113 -14.08 5.05 -12.18
CA VAL A 113 -13.29 5.00 -13.42
C VAL A 113 -14.15 5.38 -14.62
N PHE A 114 -13.71 6.38 -15.39
CA PHE A 114 -14.34 6.81 -16.63
C PHE A 114 -13.53 6.37 -17.83
N VAL A 115 -14.11 5.58 -18.74
CA VAL A 115 -13.43 5.05 -19.93
C VAL A 115 -14.06 5.68 -21.19
N PRO A 116 -13.29 6.34 -22.08
CA PRO A 116 -13.85 7.09 -23.20
C PRO A 116 -14.62 6.31 -24.28
N ASN A 117 -14.71 4.98 -24.22
CA ASN A 117 -15.44 4.13 -25.18
C ASN A 117 -15.99 2.84 -24.51
N GLY A 118 -16.56 2.95 -23.31
CA GLY A 118 -17.41 1.86 -22.81
C GLY A 118 -18.63 1.67 -23.73
N PRO A 119 -19.30 0.49 -23.73
CA PRO A 119 -20.58 0.37 -24.42
C PRO A 119 -21.47 1.57 -24.06
N PRO A 120 -22.29 2.09 -24.99
CA PRO A 120 -23.28 3.12 -24.67
C PRO A 120 -24.00 2.70 -23.40
N SER A 121 -24.39 3.65 -22.55
CA SER A 121 -25.21 3.38 -21.38
C SER A 121 -26.57 2.81 -21.79
N GLU A 122 -26.62 1.56 -22.25
CA GLU A 122 -27.77 0.69 -22.12
C GLU A 122 -28.05 0.64 -20.62
N GLY A 123 -29.26 1.08 -20.28
CA GLY A 123 -29.60 1.52 -18.95
C GLY A 123 -29.19 0.53 -17.87
N LEU A 124 -28.36 1.00 -16.93
CA LEU A 124 -28.60 0.71 -15.53
C LEU A 124 -29.81 1.54 -15.09
N GLY A 125 -30.96 1.18 -15.64
CA GLY A 125 -32.25 1.57 -15.08
C GLY A 125 -32.37 0.91 -13.72
N GLY A 126 -32.51 1.75 -12.69
CA GLY A 126 -33.19 1.40 -11.45
C GLY A 126 -32.90 0.05 -10.83
N THR A 127 -31.65 -0.23 -10.48
CA THR A 127 -31.35 -0.93 -9.23
C THR A 127 -30.12 -0.29 -8.60
N ASP A 128 -30.26 0.05 -7.32
CA ASP A 128 -29.19 0.55 -6.49
C ASP A 128 -28.02 -0.46 -6.54
N PRO A 129 -26.81 -0.09 -7.00
CA PRO A 129 -25.69 -1.03 -7.14
C PRO A 129 -25.14 -1.52 -5.78
N MET A 130 -25.77 -1.12 -4.68
CA MET A 130 -25.55 -1.60 -3.31
C MET A 130 -26.04 -3.04 -3.02
N ASP A 131 -26.52 -3.80 -4.01
CA ASP A 131 -26.84 -5.24 -3.82
C ASP A 131 -26.02 -6.22 -4.69
N GLN A 132 -24.90 -5.78 -5.28
CA GLN A 132 -23.88 -6.72 -5.75
C GLN A 132 -22.70 -6.72 -4.81
N LYS A 133 -22.91 -7.39 -3.67
CA LYS A 133 -21.82 -7.96 -2.87
C LYS A 133 -21.09 -8.96 -3.76
N SER A 134 -20.16 -8.47 -4.58
CA SER A 134 -19.23 -9.30 -5.34
C SER A 134 -18.55 -10.22 -4.35
N LYS A 135 -18.98 -11.48 -4.30
CA LYS A 135 -18.35 -12.59 -3.58
C LYS A 135 -17.01 -12.91 -4.24
N ARG A 136 -16.11 -11.93 -4.36
CA ARG A 136 -14.68 -12.24 -4.48
C ARG A 136 -14.26 -12.66 -3.08
N GLN A 137 -14.19 -13.97 -2.87
CA GLN A 137 -13.52 -14.49 -1.69
C GLN A 137 -12.12 -13.83 -1.64
N PRO A 138 -11.75 -13.17 -0.52
CA PRO A 138 -10.43 -12.57 -0.42
C PRO A 138 -9.40 -13.64 -0.74
N ALA A 139 -8.45 -13.30 -1.64
CA ALA A 139 -7.38 -14.22 -1.99
C ALA A 139 -6.73 -14.71 -0.70
N LYS A 140 -6.63 -16.03 -0.53
CA LYS A 140 -6.22 -16.66 0.71
C LYS A 140 -4.78 -16.21 1.02
N GLU A 141 -4.65 -15.27 1.96
CA GLU A 141 -3.35 -14.68 2.31
C GLU A 141 -2.40 -15.80 2.75
N SER A 142 -1.22 -15.86 2.12
CA SER A 142 -0.21 -16.87 2.43
C SER A 142 0.44 -16.50 3.75
N GLN A 143 0.40 -17.43 4.71
CA GLN A 143 1.06 -17.24 6.01
C GLN A 143 2.58 -17.07 5.85
N MET A 144 3.12 -17.50 4.69
CA MET A 144 4.49 -17.23 4.29
C MET A 144 4.76 -15.74 4.08
N SER A 145 3.86 -15.02 3.41
CA SER A 145 4.01 -13.57 3.20
C SER A 145 3.97 -12.80 4.53
N VAL A 146 3.10 -13.21 5.44
CA VAL A 146 2.99 -12.63 6.79
C VAL A 146 4.27 -12.91 7.60
N GLY A 147 4.77 -14.15 7.57
CA GLY A 147 6.00 -14.53 8.25
C GLY A 147 7.22 -13.74 7.75
N ILE A 148 7.38 -13.61 6.43
CA ILE A 148 8.47 -12.81 5.83
C ILE A 148 8.37 -11.34 6.24
N ALA A 149 7.17 -10.74 6.24
CA ALA A 149 6.99 -9.34 6.65
C ALA A 149 7.41 -9.10 8.11
N ILE A 150 6.99 -9.98 9.03
CA ILE A 150 7.38 -9.92 10.45
C ILE A 150 8.90 -10.11 10.59
N GLY A 151 9.46 -11.11 9.90
CA GLY A 151 10.88 -11.41 9.92
C GLY A 151 11.75 -10.26 9.43
N VAL A 152 11.40 -9.64 8.31
CA VAL A 152 12.11 -8.47 7.78
C VAL A 152 12.06 -7.29 8.75
N GLY A 153 10.91 -7.03 9.38
CA GLY A 153 10.78 -5.96 10.38
C GLY A 153 11.72 -6.16 11.58
N ILE A 154 11.73 -7.37 12.16
CA ILE A 154 12.62 -7.72 13.28
C ILE A 154 14.09 -7.69 12.82
N GLY A 155 14.38 -8.21 11.63
CA GLY A 155 15.72 -8.26 11.08
C GLY A 155 16.32 -6.89 10.82
N LEU A 156 15.53 -5.94 10.31
CA LEU A 156 15.95 -4.54 10.18
C LEU A 156 16.26 -3.92 11.54
N ALA A 157 15.40 -4.13 12.55
CA ALA A 157 15.62 -3.61 13.90
C ALA A 157 16.90 -4.17 14.54
N LEU A 158 17.12 -5.49 14.47
CA LEU A 158 18.32 -6.13 14.99
C LEU A 158 19.57 -5.74 14.20
N GLY A 159 19.47 -5.64 12.87
CA GLY A 159 20.58 -5.26 12.01
C GLY A 159 21.06 -3.84 12.28
N VAL A 160 20.12 -2.91 12.53
CA VAL A 160 20.44 -1.56 12.96
C VAL A 160 21.06 -1.56 14.36
N ALA A 161 20.49 -2.31 15.32
CA ALA A 161 21.01 -2.38 16.69
C ALA A 161 22.44 -2.96 16.78
N LEU A 162 22.76 -3.91 15.90
CA LEU A 162 24.07 -4.56 15.85
C LEU A 162 25.06 -3.85 14.92
N ASN A 163 24.66 -2.73 14.30
CA ASN A 163 25.40 -2.07 13.21
C ASN A 163 25.82 -3.04 12.09
N ASN A 164 24.97 -4.05 11.82
CA ASN A 164 25.18 -5.06 10.79
C ASN A 164 23.84 -5.47 10.17
N LEU A 165 23.40 -4.66 9.20
CA LEU A 165 22.18 -4.87 8.42
C LEU A 165 22.13 -6.22 7.71
N ALA A 166 23.28 -6.72 7.23
CA ALA A 166 23.35 -7.99 6.52
C ALA A 166 22.98 -9.16 7.45
N ILE A 167 23.55 -9.20 8.66
CA ILE A 167 23.22 -10.22 9.66
C ILE A 167 21.77 -10.06 10.14
N GLY A 168 21.33 -8.84 10.40
CA GLY A 168 19.96 -8.56 10.80
C GLY A 168 18.93 -9.05 9.80
N LEU A 169 19.07 -8.67 8.52
CA LEU A 169 18.18 -9.12 7.45
C LEU A 169 18.25 -10.64 7.23
N ALA A 170 19.44 -11.25 7.27
CA ALA A 170 19.59 -12.69 7.13
C ALA A 170 18.85 -13.45 8.24
N LEU A 171 19.03 -13.04 9.50
CA LEU A 171 18.32 -13.63 10.64
C LEU A 171 16.81 -13.36 10.55
N GLY A 172 16.42 -12.15 10.20
CA GLY A 172 15.03 -11.76 10.05
C GLY A 172 14.29 -12.58 9.00
N VAL A 173 14.84 -12.71 7.79
CA VAL A 173 14.26 -13.52 6.72
C VAL A 173 14.21 -15.00 7.11
N ALA A 174 15.26 -15.54 7.74
CA ALA A 174 15.27 -16.93 8.18
C ALA A 174 14.18 -17.22 9.24
N ILE A 175 14.06 -16.36 10.26
CA ILE A 175 13.02 -16.48 11.30
C ILE A 175 11.64 -16.31 10.69
N GLY A 176 11.46 -15.29 9.84
CA GLY A 176 10.20 -15.02 9.18
C GLY A 176 9.72 -16.15 8.28
N ALA A 177 10.63 -16.74 7.50
CA ALA A 177 10.35 -17.91 6.68
C ALA A 177 9.95 -19.12 7.54
N ALA A 178 10.67 -19.38 8.64
CA ALA A 178 10.38 -20.50 9.55
C ALA A 178 9.01 -20.37 10.25
N ILE A 179 8.65 -19.17 10.70
CA ILE A 179 7.33 -18.89 11.28
C ILE A 179 6.25 -19.04 10.21
N GLY A 180 6.48 -18.46 9.02
CA GLY A 180 5.53 -18.50 7.92
C GLY A 180 5.21 -19.92 7.44
N THR A 181 6.23 -20.78 7.32
CA THR A 181 6.05 -22.19 6.93
C THR A 181 5.34 -22.99 8.02
N SER A 182 5.67 -22.77 9.29
CA SER A 182 5.02 -23.47 10.42
C SER A 182 3.53 -23.11 10.52
N LEU A 183 3.19 -21.83 10.37
CA LEU A 183 1.79 -21.38 10.37
C LEU A 183 1.01 -21.87 9.14
N ASP A 184 1.65 -21.88 7.96
CA ASP A 184 1.03 -22.40 6.73
C ASP A 184 0.75 -23.91 6.83
N GLN A 185 1.67 -24.67 7.42
CA GLN A 185 1.51 -26.12 7.64
C GLN A 185 0.38 -26.42 8.64
N LYS A 186 0.33 -25.70 9.77
CA LYS A 186 -0.77 -25.85 10.75
C LYS A 186 -2.13 -25.56 10.13
N ARG A 187 -2.21 -24.49 9.32
CA ARG A 187 -3.45 -24.09 8.65
C ARG A 187 -3.94 -25.11 7.63
N LYS A 188 -3.02 -25.66 6.82
CA LYS A 188 -3.37 -26.73 5.87
C LYS A 188 -3.91 -27.96 6.60
N HIS A 189 -3.30 -28.36 7.71
CA HIS A 189 -3.75 -29.50 8.50
C HIS A 189 -5.16 -29.29 9.10
N SER A 190 -5.46 -28.09 9.62
CA SER A 190 -6.80 -27.77 10.15
C SER A 190 -7.88 -27.70 9.06
N ASP A 191 -7.53 -27.22 7.86
CA ASP A 191 -8.49 -27.18 6.74
C ASP A 191 -8.85 -28.58 6.24
N THR A 192 -7.91 -29.54 6.29
CA THR A 192 -8.18 -30.94 5.92
C THR A 192 -9.03 -31.64 7.00
N ALA A 193 -8.69 -31.46 8.28
CA ALA A 193 -9.41 -32.08 9.40
C ALA A 193 -10.86 -31.59 9.59
N ASN A 194 -11.21 -30.39 9.10
CA ASN A 194 -12.55 -29.83 9.17
C ASN A 194 -13.42 -30.17 7.93
N ARG A 195 -12.87 -30.92 6.97
CA ARG A 195 -13.56 -31.40 5.75
C ARG A 195 -13.92 -32.88 5.81
N GLU A 196 -13.49 -33.58 6.85
CA GLU A 196 -13.82 -34.97 7.19
C GLU A 196 -14.90 -35.00 8.28
#